data_AF-A0A7W1KZH3-F1
#
_entry.id   AF-A0A7W1KZH3-F1
#
_cell.length_a   1.000
_cell.length_b   1.000
_cell.length_c   1.000
_cell.angle_alpha   90.00
_cell.angle_beta   90.00
_cell.angle_gamma   90.00
#
_symmetry.space_group_name_H-M   'P 1'
#
loop_
_entity.id
_entity.type
_entity.pdbx_description
1 polymer ?
#
loop_
_entity_poly.entity_id
_entity_poly.type
_entity_poly.pdbx_seq_one_letter_code
_entity_poly.pdbx_strand_id
1 'polypeptide(L)'
;MAQFNKGCGCSLAALAVFLLIVALLGYYFVWPWWEKRRLPPPSGAALEVHVLDVGQGDAILIIAPEDKETKQRKVVLVDAGDTGRGKVVIDAMKRYNGDHIDLFIATHAHADHIGGADEVINATSIKSVLDSSVPPPARPGDEGAANQNGGSRRGRSSSGSSSRRNTAELPTTKSYRDLLDAIGKSGAQYIKAEPGQKFELSGGAVINVLAPIQPFFT
;
A
#
# COMPACT_ATOMS: atom_id res chain seq x y z
N MET A 1 35.71 -43.14 52.01
CA MET A 1 35.36 -43.74 50.70
C MET A 1 34.67 -42.68 49.87
N ALA A 2 35.28 -42.21 48.78
CA ALA A 2 34.65 -41.30 47.83
C ALA A 2 35.07 -41.73 46.43
N GLN A 3 34.23 -42.51 45.76
CA GLN A 3 34.38 -42.84 44.34
C GLN A 3 33.90 -41.66 43.52
N PHE A 4 34.84 -40.96 42.87
CA PHE A 4 34.55 -39.93 41.89
C PHE A 4 34.28 -40.60 40.53
N ASN A 5 33.03 -40.51 40.05
CA ASN A 5 32.59 -41.05 38.77
C ASN A 5 33.32 -40.39 37.59
N LYS A 6 34.26 -41.12 36.98
CA LYS A 6 34.87 -40.78 35.68
C LYS A 6 34.00 -41.32 34.55
N GLY A 7 32.95 -40.58 34.16
CA GLY A 7 32.05 -41.01 33.09
C GLY A 7 31.48 -39.92 32.17
N CYS A 8 31.68 -38.63 32.47
CA CYS A 8 30.91 -37.56 31.80
C CYS A 8 31.60 -36.91 30.57
N GLY A 9 32.92 -37.11 30.39
CA GLY A 9 33.69 -36.35 29.39
C GLY A 9 33.47 -36.76 27.92
N CYS A 10 33.23 -38.04 27.64
CA CYS A 10 33.12 -38.54 26.26
C CYS A 10 31.78 -38.16 25.61
N SER A 11 30.69 -38.19 26.37
CA SER A 11 29.36 -37.78 25.88
C SER A 11 29.27 -36.27 25.60
N LEU A 12 29.96 -35.45 26.40
CA LEU A 12 30.07 -34.01 26.16
C LEU A 12 30.87 -33.70 24.87
N ALA A 13 31.96 -34.41 24.63
CA ALA A 13 32.75 -34.23 23.40
C ALA A 13 31.97 -34.66 22.14
N ALA A 14 31.26 -35.79 22.19
CA ALA A 14 30.44 -36.25 21.07
C ALA A 14 29.27 -35.29 20.76
N LEU A 15 28.61 -34.76 21.80
CA LEU A 15 27.57 -33.75 21.65
C LEU A 15 28.11 -32.46 21.02
N ALA A 16 29.28 -32.00 21.47
CA ALA A 16 29.92 -30.81 20.93
C ALA A 16 30.24 -30.96 19.44
N VAL A 17 30.81 -32.10 19.04
CA VAL A 17 31.10 -32.39 17.62
C VAL A 17 29.81 -32.46 16.79
N PHE A 18 28.76 -33.10 17.31
CA PHE A 18 27.47 -33.16 16.61
C PHE A 18 26.84 -31.78 16.42
N LEU A 19 26.84 -30.93 17.45
CA LEU A 19 26.35 -29.55 17.35
C LEU A 19 27.17 -28.72 16.35
N LEU A 20 28.49 -28.93 16.29
CA LEU A 20 29.38 -28.26 15.34
C LEU A 20 29.10 -28.70 13.90
N ILE A 21 28.85 -29.99 13.67
CA ILE A 21 28.44 -30.53 12.37
C ILE A 21 27.08 -29.97 11.96
N VAL A 22 26.10 -29.95 12.85
CA VAL A 22 24.77 -29.37 12.55
C VAL A 22 24.88 -27.87 12.25
N ALA A 23 25.70 -27.12 12.99
CA ALA A 23 25.96 -25.72 12.72
C ALA A 23 26.65 -25.51 11.35
N LEU A 24 27.64 -26.33 11.01
CA LEU A 24 28.32 -26.31 9.71
C LEU A 24 27.36 -26.67 8.57
N LEU A 25 26.52 -27.69 8.74
CA LEU A 25 25.51 -28.05 7.75
C LEU A 25 24.44 -26.95 7.61
N GLY A 26 24.00 -26.35 8.72
CA GLY A 26 23.12 -25.18 8.69
C GLY A 26 23.76 -23.99 7.95
N TYR A 27 25.03 -23.71 8.22
CA TYR A 27 25.80 -22.67 7.55
C TYR A 27 26.03 -22.96 6.06
N TYR A 28 26.22 -24.22 5.67
CA TYR A 28 26.53 -24.54 4.28
C TYR A 28 25.27 -24.73 3.41
N PHE A 29 24.19 -25.27 3.98
CA PHE A 29 23.00 -25.64 3.22
C PHE A 29 21.80 -24.72 3.46
N VAL A 30 21.61 -24.23 4.69
CA VAL A 30 20.44 -23.39 5.03
C VAL A 30 20.76 -21.90 4.88
N TRP A 31 21.95 -21.48 5.29
CA TRP A 31 22.35 -20.08 5.25
C TRP A 31 22.34 -19.47 3.84
N PRO A 32 22.87 -20.10 2.77
CA PRO A 32 22.83 -19.50 1.43
C PRO A 32 21.41 -19.39 0.88
N TRP A 33 20.50 -20.28 1.28
CA TRP A 33 19.10 -20.21 0.91
C TRP A 33 18.37 -19.08 1.64
N TRP A 34 18.76 -18.81 2.89
CA TRP A 34 18.26 -17.67 3.67
C TRP A 34 18.82 -16.34 3.18
N GLU A 35 20.11 -16.29 2.83
CA GLU A 35 20.78 -15.10 2.28
C GLU A 35 20.22 -14.72 0.90
N LYS A 36 19.97 -15.69 0.01
CA LYS A 36 19.35 -15.44 -1.30
C LYS A 36 17.91 -14.94 -1.23
N ARG A 37 17.21 -15.20 -0.11
CA ARG A 37 15.86 -14.66 0.15
C ARG A 37 15.89 -13.28 0.80
N ARG A 38 17.07 -12.80 1.24
CA ARG A 38 17.23 -11.45 1.77
C ARG A 38 17.49 -10.49 0.62
N LEU A 39 16.50 -9.65 0.33
CA LEU A 39 16.69 -8.51 -0.55
C LEU A 39 17.73 -7.56 0.08
N PRO A 40 18.58 -6.90 -0.74
CA PRO A 40 19.58 -5.97 -0.25
C PRO A 40 18.94 -4.83 0.55
N PRO A 41 19.61 -4.33 1.61
CA PRO A 41 19.12 -3.16 2.33
C PRO A 41 19.13 -1.92 1.42
N PRO A 42 18.21 -0.97 1.64
CA PRO A 42 18.16 0.27 0.86
C PRO A 42 19.47 1.04 1.00
N SER A 43 20.08 1.44 -0.12
CA SER A 43 21.34 2.21 -0.12
C SER A 43 21.15 3.68 0.24
N GLY A 44 19.91 4.17 0.23
CA GLY A 44 19.56 5.58 0.41
C GLY A 44 19.99 6.49 -0.75
N ALA A 45 20.89 6.03 -1.63
CA ALA A 45 21.44 6.83 -2.72
C ALA A 45 20.65 6.72 -4.03
N ALA A 46 19.90 5.63 -4.22
CA ALA A 46 19.16 5.35 -5.45
C ALA A 46 17.66 5.59 -5.27
N LEU A 47 16.99 5.88 -6.38
CA LEU A 47 15.53 5.76 -6.46
C LEU A 47 15.20 4.28 -6.45
N GLU A 48 14.34 3.88 -5.52
CA GLU A 48 13.87 2.51 -5.42
C GLU A 48 12.42 2.44 -5.88
N VAL A 49 12.13 1.47 -6.74
CA VAL A 49 10.78 1.18 -7.23
C VAL A 49 10.49 -0.28 -6.93
N HIS A 50 9.55 -0.51 -6.03
CA HIS A 50 9.16 -1.83 -5.56
C HIS A 50 7.76 -2.14 -6.10
N VAL A 51 7.68 -3.05 -7.06
CA VAL A 51 6.40 -3.58 -7.57
C VAL A 51 5.99 -4.73 -6.64
N LEU A 52 4.87 -4.57 -5.95
CA LEU A 52 4.46 -5.47 -4.89
C LEU A 52 3.54 -6.56 -5.43
N ASP A 53 3.79 -7.81 -5.04
CA ASP A 53 2.89 -8.92 -5.33
C ASP A 53 1.66 -8.86 -4.42
N VAL A 54 0.64 -8.14 -4.88
CA VAL A 54 -0.67 -8.02 -4.22
C VAL A 54 -1.69 -9.03 -4.75
N GLY A 55 -1.29 -9.91 -5.66
CA GLY A 55 -2.20 -10.80 -6.39
C GLY A 55 -2.86 -10.07 -7.56
N GLN A 56 -4.17 -9.82 -7.49
CA GLN A 56 -4.88 -9.09 -8.54
C GLN A 56 -4.71 -7.58 -8.36
N GLY A 57 -4.41 -6.91 -9.48
CA GLY A 57 -4.25 -5.46 -9.57
C GLY A 57 -2.85 -5.00 -9.21
N ASP A 58 -2.73 -3.72 -8.83
CA ASP A 58 -1.44 -3.03 -8.76
C ASP A 58 -1.17 -2.44 -7.37
N ALA A 59 0.10 -2.48 -6.96
CA ALA A 59 0.64 -1.68 -5.88
C ALA A 59 2.14 -1.46 -6.10
N ILE A 60 2.57 -0.20 -6.18
CA ILE A 60 3.96 0.18 -6.45
C ILE A 60 4.43 1.14 -5.36
N LEU A 61 5.40 0.70 -4.57
CA LEU A 61 6.04 1.52 -3.55
C LEU A 61 7.31 2.15 -4.13
N ILE A 62 7.34 3.46 -4.20
CA ILE A 62 8.47 4.24 -4.70
C ILE A 62 9.11 4.97 -3.52
N ILE A 63 10.43 4.80 -3.36
CA ILE A 63 11.18 5.45 -2.30
C ILE A 63 12.30 6.26 -2.93
N ALA A 64 12.20 7.58 -2.80
CA ALA A 64 13.17 8.50 -3.36
C ALA A 64 14.55 8.35 -2.69
N PRO A 65 15.64 8.76 -3.38
CA PRO A 65 16.93 8.95 -2.74
C PRO A 65 16.82 9.84 -1.50
N GLU A 66 17.75 9.72 -0.58
CA GLU A 66 17.87 10.62 0.55
C GLU A 66 18.10 12.05 0.06
N ASP A 67 17.30 12.97 0.59
CA ASP A 67 17.48 14.39 0.36
C ASP A 67 18.80 14.87 0.99
N LYS A 68 19.57 15.65 0.25
CA LYS A 68 20.92 16.05 0.67
C LYS A 68 20.92 16.92 1.92
N GLU A 69 19.89 17.74 2.10
CA GLU A 69 19.79 18.72 3.17
C GLU A 69 19.04 18.14 4.37
N THR A 70 17.84 17.63 4.13
CA THR A 70 16.93 17.17 5.19
C THR A 70 17.24 15.75 5.68
N LYS A 71 18.01 14.96 4.91
CA LYS A 71 18.27 13.54 5.18
C LYS A 71 17.01 12.66 5.21
N GLN A 72 15.89 13.20 4.76
CA GLN A 72 14.63 12.46 4.65
C GLN A 72 14.47 11.89 3.25
N ARG A 73 13.70 10.81 3.15
CA ARG A 73 13.34 10.18 1.88
C ARG A 73 11.86 10.41 1.66
N LYS A 74 11.49 10.84 0.45
CA LYS A 74 10.09 10.90 0.07
C LYS A 74 9.56 9.53 -0.31
N VAL A 75 8.37 9.19 0.17
CA VAL A 75 7.71 7.91 -0.08
C VAL A 75 6.45 8.15 -0.90
N VAL A 76 6.33 7.43 -2.01
CA VAL A 76 5.14 7.46 -2.88
C VAL A 76 4.59 6.06 -3.00
N LEU A 77 3.28 5.94 -2.94
CA LEU A 77 2.58 4.70 -3.19
C LEU A 77 1.60 4.90 -4.35
N VAL A 78 1.72 4.07 -5.39
CA VAL A 78 0.77 4.03 -6.51
C VAL A 78 -0.08 2.77 -6.34
N ASP A 79 -1.39 2.97 -6.13
CA ASP A 79 -2.37 1.93 -5.84
C ASP A 79 -2.00 1.04 -4.61
N ALA A 80 -2.92 0.19 -4.19
CA ALA A 80 -2.82 -0.60 -2.95
C ALA A 80 -3.36 -2.04 -3.09
N GLY A 81 -3.61 -2.50 -4.32
CA GLY A 81 -4.19 -3.80 -4.60
C GLY A 81 -5.66 -3.93 -4.15
N ASP A 82 -6.16 -5.18 -4.22
CA ASP A 82 -7.51 -5.53 -3.79
C ASP A 82 -7.73 -5.43 -2.27
N THR A 83 -8.98 -5.49 -1.84
CA THR A 83 -9.40 -5.55 -0.44
C THR A 83 -8.63 -6.63 0.32
N GLY A 84 -8.09 -6.30 1.49
CA GLY A 84 -7.24 -7.20 2.27
C GLY A 84 -5.77 -7.22 1.84
N ARG A 85 -5.37 -6.51 0.77
CA ARG A 85 -3.99 -6.46 0.28
C ARG A 85 -3.18 -5.29 0.80
N GLY A 86 -3.79 -4.32 1.48
CA GLY A 86 -3.09 -3.23 2.14
C GLY A 86 -2.03 -3.72 3.14
N LYS A 87 -2.25 -4.87 3.79
CA LYS A 87 -1.24 -5.52 4.64
C LYS A 87 0.10 -5.78 3.93
N VAL A 88 0.09 -6.14 2.64
CA VAL A 88 1.30 -6.40 1.86
C VAL A 88 2.10 -5.11 1.70
N VAL A 89 1.40 -4.00 1.42
CA VAL A 89 1.96 -2.67 1.32
C VAL A 89 2.56 -2.23 2.66
N ILE A 90 1.82 -2.37 3.76
CA ILE A 90 2.25 -2.00 5.11
C ILE A 90 3.52 -2.79 5.51
N ASP A 91 3.57 -4.09 5.22
CA ASP A 91 4.74 -4.91 5.52
C ASP A 91 5.95 -4.54 4.65
N ALA A 92 5.73 -4.20 3.38
CA ALA A 92 6.77 -3.67 2.50
C ALA A 92 7.31 -2.33 3.03
N MET A 93 6.44 -1.40 3.44
CA MET A 93 6.84 -0.12 4.01
C MET A 93 7.70 -0.29 5.27
N LYS A 94 7.28 -1.14 6.21
CA LYS A 94 8.05 -1.45 7.43
C LYS A 94 9.44 -1.97 7.10
N ARG A 95 9.58 -2.81 6.06
CA ARG A 95 10.87 -3.35 5.61
C ARG A 95 11.84 -2.26 5.16
N TYR A 96 11.33 -1.20 4.52
CA TYR A 96 12.13 -0.10 3.99
C TYR A 96 12.15 1.13 4.90
N ASN A 97 11.79 0.97 6.18
CA ASN A 97 11.75 2.04 7.18
C ASN A 97 10.84 3.22 6.78
N GLY A 98 9.79 2.96 5.99
CA GLY A 98 8.76 3.94 5.69
C GLY A 98 7.71 3.97 6.79
N ASP A 99 7.62 5.10 7.51
CA ASP A 99 6.60 5.37 8.54
C ASP A 99 5.49 6.32 8.03
N HIS A 100 5.68 6.91 6.85
CA HIS A 100 4.74 7.82 6.20
C HIS A 100 4.72 7.62 4.68
N ILE A 101 3.69 8.18 4.04
CA ILE A 101 3.56 8.33 2.59
C ILE A 101 3.38 9.82 2.29
N ASP A 102 4.27 10.40 1.50
CA ASP A 102 4.14 11.78 1.05
C ASP A 102 3.03 11.93 0.00
N LEU A 103 2.92 10.94 -0.88
CA LEU A 103 1.95 10.95 -1.96
C LEU A 103 1.40 9.55 -2.20
N PHE A 104 0.11 9.36 -1.94
CA PHE A 104 -0.63 8.21 -2.41
C PHE A 104 -1.30 8.57 -3.74
N ILE A 105 -1.15 7.74 -4.77
CA ILE A 105 -1.71 7.94 -6.09
C ILE A 105 -2.71 6.82 -6.35
N ALA A 106 -4.00 7.16 -6.40
CA ALA A 106 -5.07 6.27 -6.83
C ALA A 106 -5.30 6.45 -8.33
N THR A 107 -4.93 5.45 -9.14
CA THR A 107 -4.99 5.56 -10.60
C THR A 107 -6.43 5.63 -11.11
N HIS A 108 -7.30 4.79 -10.58
CA HIS A 108 -8.73 4.76 -10.86
C HIS A 108 -9.50 3.96 -9.79
N ALA A 109 -10.82 4.13 -9.73
CA ALA A 109 -11.67 3.60 -8.66
C ALA A 109 -12.06 2.11 -8.81
N HIS A 110 -11.15 1.26 -9.30
CA HIS A 110 -11.35 -0.18 -9.32
C HIS A 110 -10.84 -0.85 -8.03
N ALA A 111 -11.54 -1.89 -7.59
CA ALA A 111 -11.27 -2.53 -6.30
C ALA A 111 -9.87 -3.16 -6.26
N ASP A 112 -9.38 -3.72 -7.36
CA ASP A 112 -8.04 -4.28 -7.46
C ASP A 112 -6.92 -3.21 -7.49
N HIS A 113 -7.27 -1.92 -7.52
CA HIS A 113 -6.31 -0.82 -7.41
C HIS A 113 -6.42 -0.11 -6.06
N ILE A 114 -7.63 0.25 -5.62
CA ILE A 114 -7.85 1.03 -4.39
C ILE A 114 -8.42 0.22 -3.23
N GLY A 115 -8.63 -1.08 -3.39
CA GLY A 115 -9.30 -1.92 -2.40
C GLY A 115 -8.55 -2.05 -1.08
N GLY A 116 -7.22 -2.02 -1.11
CA GLY A 116 -6.37 -1.98 0.08
C GLY A 116 -6.03 -0.57 0.58
N ALA A 117 -6.54 0.49 -0.06
CA ALA A 117 -6.10 1.86 0.22
C ALA A 117 -6.54 2.35 1.61
N ASP A 118 -7.76 2.01 2.04
CA ASP A 118 -8.27 2.35 3.37
C ASP A 118 -7.42 1.70 4.47
N GLU A 119 -7.02 0.44 4.31
CA GLU A 119 -6.12 -0.28 5.21
C GLU A 119 -4.79 0.47 5.36
N VAL A 120 -4.20 0.93 4.26
CA VAL A 120 -2.93 1.67 4.25
C VAL A 120 -3.10 3.04 4.89
N ILE A 121 -4.10 3.82 4.48
CA ILE A 121 -4.38 5.18 5.02
C ILE A 121 -4.63 5.13 6.54
N ASN A 122 -5.32 4.09 7.02
CA ASN A 122 -5.59 3.94 8.45
C ASN A 122 -4.37 3.48 9.27
N ALA A 123 -3.40 2.81 8.64
CA ALA A 123 -2.21 2.27 9.30
C ALA A 123 -0.99 3.21 9.25
N THR A 124 -0.97 4.16 8.32
CA THR A 124 0.20 4.99 8.00
C THR A 124 -0.18 6.46 7.82
N SER A 125 0.70 7.37 8.22
CA SER A 125 0.49 8.80 7.98
C SER A 125 0.62 9.12 6.48
N ILE A 126 -0.42 9.71 5.89
CA ILE A 126 -0.42 10.12 4.48
C ILE A 126 -0.57 11.63 4.38
N LYS A 127 0.34 12.27 3.64
CA LYS A 127 0.32 13.73 3.46
C LYS A 127 -0.64 14.17 2.37
N SER A 128 -0.59 13.53 1.22
CA SER A 128 -1.42 13.88 0.07
C SER A 128 -1.94 12.63 -0.64
N VAL A 129 -3.17 12.71 -1.14
CA VAL A 129 -3.80 11.70 -1.99
C VAL A 129 -4.14 12.33 -3.33
N LEU A 130 -3.53 11.82 -4.39
CA LEU A 130 -3.84 12.15 -5.78
C LEU A 130 -4.83 11.13 -6.33
N ASP A 131 -5.99 11.60 -6.78
CA ASP A 131 -7.05 10.75 -7.37
C ASP A 131 -7.50 11.34 -8.71
N SER A 132 -7.81 10.46 -9.66
CA SER A 132 -8.47 10.78 -10.93
C SER A 132 -9.79 11.56 -10.74
N SER A 133 -10.44 11.42 -9.57
CA SER A 133 -11.76 11.96 -9.23
C SER A 133 -12.89 11.48 -10.14
N VAL A 134 -12.63 10.40 -10.89
CA VAL A 134 -13.62 9.73 -11.73
C VAL A 134 -14.24 8.61 -10.89
N PRO A 135 -15.55 8.70 -10.55
CA PRO A 135 -16.21 7.64 -9.80
C PRO A 135 -16.28 6.36 -10.64
N PRO A 136 -16.42 5.18 -10.00
CA PRO A 136 -16.62 3.94 -10.74
C PRO A 136 -17.89 4.06 -11.60
N PRO A 137 -17.93 3.41 -12.78
CA PRO A 137 -19.06 3.51 -13.69
C PRO A 137 -20.36 3.14 -12.96
N ALA A 138 -21.37 4.00 -13.14
CA ALA A 138 -22.72 3.73 -12.65
C ALA A 138 -23.23 2.42 -13.28
N ARG A 139 -24.03 1.63 -12.53
CA ARG A 139 -24.61 0.44 -13.14
C ARG A 139 -25.54 0.84 -14.30
N PRO A 140 -25.70 -0.03 -15.30
CA PRO A 140 -26.83 0.08 -16.21
C PRO A 140 -28.13 0.11 -15.37
N GLY A 141 -28.78 1.28 -15.31
CA GLY A 141 -29.98 1.53 -14.49
C GLY A 141 -29.86 2.64 -13.43
N ASP A 142 -28.66 3.14 -13.14
CA ASP A 142 -28.40 4.13 -12.08
C ASP A 142 -28.24 5.58 -12.62
N GLU A 143 -28.36 5.79 -13.94
CA GLU A 143 -28.13 7.08 -14.64
C GLU A 143 -29.10 8.23 -14.28
N GLY A 144 -30.10 7.99 -13.43
CA GLY A 144 -31.12 8.97 -13.07
C GLY A 144 -30.76 9.94 -11.93
N ALA A 145 -29.62 9.77 -11.25
CA ALA A 145 -29.33 10.51 -10.00
C ALA A 145 -28.45 11.77 -10.17
N ALA A 146 -27.87 11.99 -11.35
CA ALA A 146 -26.88 13.04 -11.58
C ALA A 146 -27.40 14.22 -12.41
N ASN A 147 -28.63 14.71 -12.19
CA ASN A 147 -29.04 16.04 -12.67
C ASN A 147 -30.34 16.53 -12.02
N GLN A 148 -30.29 17.11 -10.81
CA GLN A 148 -31.34 18.04 -10.35
C GLN A 148 -30.74 19.11 -9.42
N ASN A 149 -30.11 20.13 -10.01
CA ASN A 149 -30.01 21.43 -9.36
C ASN A 149 -30.86 22.43 -10.16
N GLY A 150 -32.16 22.43 -9.84
CA GLY A 150 -33.15 23.32 -10.44
C GLY A 150 -34.44 23.35 -9.61
N GLY A 151 -34.61 24.39 -8.80
CA GLY A 151 -35.94 24.91 -8.45
C GLY A 151 -36.69 24.29 -7.27
N SER A 152 -36.67 24.99 -6.13
CA SER A 152 -37.87 25.44 -5.38
C SER A 152 -39.07 24.48 -5.19
N ARG A 153 -39.31 24.02 -3.95
CA ARG A 153 -40.41 24.45 -3.05
C ARG A 153 -40.63 23.46 -1.89
N ARG A 154 -41.02 24.06 -0.74
CA ARG A 154 -41.46 23.43 0.52
C ARG A 154 -42.66 22.48 0.33
N GLY A 155 -42.69 21.39 1.10
CA GLY A 155 -43.95 20.85 1.63
C GLY A 155 -44.08 19.33 1.84
N ARG A 156 -44.12 18.95 3.13
CA ARG A 156 -45.03 17.96 3.74
C ARG A 156 -44.56 16.49 3.86
N SER A 157 -44.64 16.03 5.12
CA SER A 157 -44.40 14.66 5.59
C SER A 157 -45.43 13.67 5.07
N SER A 158 -44.98 12.46 4.73
CA SER A 158 -45.77 11.26 5.03
C SER A 158 -44.86 10.05 5.22
N SER A 159 -45.14 9.34 6.30
CA SER A 159 -44.59 8.06 6.71
C SER A 159 -44.88 6.97 5.66
N GLY A 160 -43.83 6.31 5.19
CA GLY A 160 -43.92 5.15 4.32
C GLY A 160 -42.73 4.22 4.52
N SER A 161 -42.92 3.20 5.35
CA SER A 161 -42.11 1.99 5.35
C SER A 161 -42.08 1.42 3.93
N SER A 162 -40.95 1.53 3.25
CA SER A 162 -40.70 0.80 2.01
C SER A 162 -39.26 0.30 2.00
N SER A 163 -39.15 -1.01 2.28
CA SER A 163 -38.12 -1.92 1.74
C SER A 163 -36.71 -1.32 1.61
N ARG A 164 -35.86 -1.59 2.63
CA ARG A 164 -34.39 -1.57 2.48
C ARG A 164 -34.01 -2.45 1.28
N ARG A 165 -33.90 -1.83 0.11
CA ARG A 165 -33.33 -2.46 -1.08
C ARG A 165 -31.88 -2.74 -0.72
N ASN A 166 -31.57 -4.02 -0.53
CA ASN A 166 -30.21 -4.51 -0.38
C ASN A 166 -29.54 -4.34 -1.75
N THR A 167 -29.14 -3.10 -2.08
CA THR A 167 -28.28 -2.83 -3.22
C THR A 167 -26.96 -3.48 -2.85
N ALA A 168 -26.76 -4.74 -3.29
CA ALA A 168 -25.49 -5.43 -3.10
C ALA A 168 -24.39 -4.48 -3.53
N GLU A 169 -23.60 -4.00 -2.59
CA GLU A 169 -22.60 -2.98 -2.86
C GLU A 169 -21.56 -3.59 -3.80
N LEU A 170 -21.30 -3.01 -4.98
CA LEU A 170 -20.22 -3.54 -5.81
C LEU A 170 -18.91 -3.32 -5.07
N PRO A 171 -17.95 -4.26 -5.17
CA PRO A 171 -16.63 -4.08 -4.60
C PRO A 171 -16.03 -2.72 -4.98
N THR A 172 -16.15 -2.30 -6.24
CA THR A 172 -15.64 -1.00 -6.74
C THR A 172 -16.31 0.21 -6.07
N THR A 173 -17.64 0.23 -5.96
CA THR A 173 -18.36 1.30 -5.26
C THR A 173 -18.02 1.34 -3.78
N LYS A 174 -17.84 0.17 -3.14
CA LYS A 174 -17.44 0.07 -1.75
C LYS A 174 -16.04 0.62 -1.53
N SER A 175 -15.05 0.08 -2.23
CA SER A 175 -13.65 0.49 -2.13
C SER A 175 -13.48 1.99 -2.38
N TYR A 176 -14.22 2.58 -3.32
CA TYR A 176 -14.18 4.02 -3.55
C TYR A 176 -14.74 4.83 -2.36
N ARG A 177 -15.83 4.38 -1.73
CA ARG A 177 -16.37 5.04 -0.54
C ARG A 177 -15.45 4.89 0.67
N ASP A 178 -14.89 3.70 0.87
CA ASP A 178 -13.95 3.43 1.95
C ASP A 178 -12.68 4.28 1.80
N LEU A 179 -12.18 4.45 0.57
CA LEU A 179 -11.09 5.37 0.26
C LEU A 179 -11.43 6.81 0.67
N LEU A 180 -12.57 7.34 0.22
CA LEU A 180 -12.96 8.73 0.54
C LEU A 180 -13.16 8.96 2.05
N ASP A 181 -13.75 7.98 2.75
CA ASP A 181 -13.92 8.03 4.21
C ASP A 181 -12.57 7.99 4.93
N ALA A 182 -11.65 7.12 4.50
CA ALA A 182 -10.30 7.05 5.05
C ALA A 182 -9.51 8.34 4.83
N ILE A 183 -9.61 8.97 3.64
CA ILE A 183 -9.02 10.29 3.37
C ILE A 183 -9.59 11.35 4.30
N GLY A 184 -10.92 11.39 4.45
CA GLY A 184 -11.59 12.35 5.34
C GLY A 184 -11.15 12.23 6.80
N LYS A 185 -10.88 11.00 7.26
CA LYS A 185 -10.43 10.71 8.63
C LYS A 185 -8.94 10.98 8.86
N SER A 186 -8.09 10.74 7.85
CA SER A 186 -6.64 10.91 7.98
C SER A 186 -6.21 12.38 7.98
N GLY A 187 -7.02 13.26 7.41
CA GLY A 187 -6.65 14.67 7.22
C GLY A 187 -5.65 14.88 6.08
N ALA A 188 -5.41 13.85 5.26
CA ALA A 188 -4.56 13.96 4.08
C ALA A 188 -5.12 14.99 3.09
N GLN A 189 -4.24 15.73 2.43
CA GLN A 189 -4.63 16.65 1.38
C GLN A 189 -5.14 15.88 0.16
N TYR A 190 -6.42 16.01 -0.16
CA TYR A 190 -6.98 15.48 -1.41
C TYR A 190 -6.59 16.38 -2.59
N ILE A 191 -6.03 15.79 -3.63
CA ILE A 191 -5.59 16.44 -4.86
C ILE A 191 -6.29 15.75 -6.03
N LYS A 192 -7.03 16.52 -6.82
CA LYS A 192 -7.55 16.05 -8.08
C LYS A 192 -6.44 16.03 -9.13
N ALA A 193 -6.30 14.92 -9.86
CA ALA A 193 -5.33 14.79 -10.92
C ALA A 193 -5.64 15.71 -12.11
N GLU A 194 -4.65 16.53 -12.49
CA GLU A 194 -4.71 17.42 -13.65
C GLU A 194 -3.45 17.28 -14.49
N PRO A 195 -3.56 17.28 -15.84
CA PRO A 195 -2.41 17.22 -16.71
C PRO A 195 -1.41 18.35 -16.44
N GLY A 196 -0.13 18.01 -16.39
CA GLY A 196 0.96 18.94 -16.14
C GLY A 196 1.28 19.17 -14.67
N GLN A 197 0.51 18.61 -13.72
CA GLN A 197 0.92 18.59 -12.31
C GLN A 197 2.25 17.84 -12.15
N LYS A 198 3.12 18.40 -11.29
CA LYS A 198 4.45 17.85 -11.02
C LYS A 198 4.67 17.73 -9.53
N PHE A 199 5.19 16.58 -9.11
CA PHE A 199 5.59 16.31 -7.73
C PHE A 199 7.09 16.01 -7.73
N GLU A 200 7.87 16.94 -7.19
CA GLU A 200 9.31 16.77 -7.06
C GLU A 200 9.63 15.85 -5.88
N LEU A 201 10.45 14.85 -6.17
CA LEU A 201 11.04 13.96 -5.19
C LEU A 201 12.51 14.34 -4.98
N SER A 202 13.11 13.85 -3.90
CA SER A 202 14.54 14.02 -3.64
C SER A 202 15.40 13.32 -4.70
N GLY A 203 16.66 13.77 -4.85
CA GLY A 203 17.60 13.18 -5.81
C GLY A 203 17.27 13.42 -7.29
N GLY A 204 16.42 14.40 -7.61
CA GLY A 204 16.07 14.78 -8.98
C GLY A 204 14.98 13.93 -9.63
N ALA A 205 14.35 13.01 -8.88
CA ALA A 205 13.20 12.26 -9.36
C ALA A 205 11.95 13.14 -9.38
N VAL A 206 11.08 12.98 -10.39
CA VAL A 206 9.85 13.78 -10.55
C VAL A 206 8.73 12.87 -11.01
N ILE A 207 7.56 13.03 -10.40
CA ILE A 207 6.31 12.44 -10.88
C ILE A 207 5.56 13.51 -11.68
N ASN A 208 5.26 13.18 -12.94
CA ASN A 208 4.48 14.05 -13.83
C ASN A 208 3.12 13.41 -14.08
N VAL A 209 2.05 14.16 -13.84
CA VAL A 209 0.69 13.74 -14.17
C VAL A 209 0.43 14.11 -15.61
N LEU A 210 0.25 13.10 -16.46
CA LEU A 210 0.10 13.30 -17.91
C LEU A 210 -1.36 13.29 -18.37
N ALA A 211 -2.26 12.72 -17.58
CA ALA A 211 -3.66 12.49 -17.89
C ALA A 211 -4.54 13.03 -16.74
N PRO A 212 -5.84 13.31 -17.00
CA PRO A 212 -6.61 13.01 -18.20
C PRO A 212 -6.44 14.06 -19.32
N ILE A 213 -5.84 13.66 -20.46
CA ILE A 213 -5.84 14.44 -21.71
C ILE A 213 -6.61 13.69 -22.81
N GLN A 214 -7.29 14.43 -23.68
CA GLN A 214 -7.96 13.90 -24.88
C GLN A 214 -7.54 14.74 -26.09
N PRO A 215 -7.20 14.14 -27.26
CA PRO A 215 -7.00 12.69 -27.47
C PRO A 215 -5.82 12.15 -26.65
N PHE A 216 -5.78 10.84 -26.42
CA PHE A 216 -4.62 10.19 -25.81
C PHE A 216 -3.40 10.41 -26.71
N PHE A 217 -2.32 10.97 -26.13
CA PHE A 217 -0.99 11.25 -26.71
C PHE A 217 -0.91 11.13 -28.25
N THR A 218 -1.02 12.26 -28.95
CA THR A 218 -0.78 12.39 -30.40
C THR A 218 0.70 12.47 -30.75
#